data_AF-A0A3A8I945-F1
#
_entry.id   AF-A0A3A8I945-F1
#
_cell.length_a   1.000
_cell.length_b   1.000
_cell.length_c   1.000
_cell.angle_alpha   90.00
_cell.angle_beta   90.00
_cell.angle_gamma   90.00
#
_symmetry.space_group_name_H-M   'P 1'
#
loop_
_entity.id
_entity.type
_entity.pdbx_description
1 polymer ?
#
loop_
_entity_poly.entity_id
_entity_poly.type
_entity_poly.pdbx_seq_one_letter_code
_entity_poly.pdbx_strand_id
1 'polypeptide(L)'
;MTSSSERWTPVHAWLQAHTGMALSGAQRRRLDARLDALGHDQNAARLVAHLRTQAGAEELARLVDAVAVHTSEVFRDEVQLSAFREHVLSPRVQRSKTPLRVWSAGCAAGEEVATLLLLMAQEGADPSSRVLGTDISEQVLTRARELSFPADALRRVPEAARFRFFAPKGRRHALVEPLRAQAEFRRHNLMEAPYPEAPGGGGFDIIFCRNVLIYFTPEAFQRTVRSLGERLAPGGVLVLSAAEPLLQVPPELRLLPSEHAFFYVREDAAPAEPVRPKRESGRFPSIATGASGPAAPKPDAAPPVPPSAPDETAMAEADWLFSCVLDGASTGVPDEKSERDLRRCLDLDPDHVAARYLLGLLLEQCGQPGAALEAYRRALRAVESGRARPVPFFLNLPRLRVACARAVERLEAEGAR
;
A
#
# COMPACT_ATOMS: atom_id res chain seq x y z
N MET A 1 5.28 36.12 14.31
CA MET A 1 4.07 35.50 13.74
C MET A 1 4.47 34.12 13.26
N THR A 2 4.17 33.07 14.02
CA THR A 2 4.38 31.69 13.57
C THR A 2 3.49 31.46 12.35
N SER A 3 4.06 30.91 11.29
CA SER A 3 3.32 30.50 10.09
C SER A 3 2.11 29.65 10.49
N SER A 4 0.96 29.82 9.81
CA SER A 4 -0.26 29.02 10.06
C SER A 4 0.02 27.51 10.07
N SER A 5 1.03 27.07 9.32
CA SER A 5 1.48 25.67 9.26
C SER A 5 2.17 25.15 10.53
N GLU A 6 2.83 26.00 11.32
CA GLU A 6 3.53 25.57 12.54
C GLU A 6 2.58 25.37 13.72
N ARG A 7 1.45 26.11 13.73
CA ARG A 7 0.44 26.10 14.82
C ARG A 7 -0.09 24.70 15.12
N TRP A 8 -0.38 23.92 14.08
CA TRP A 8 -1.03 22.61 14.21
C TRP A 8 -0.05 21.44 14.28
N THR A 9 1.26 21.71 14.30
CA THR A 9 2.31 20.67 14.38
C THR A 9 2.07 19.63 15.49
N PRO A 10 1.67 20.00 16.73
CA PRO A 10 1.38 19.00 17.76
C PRO A 10 0.18 18.10 17.43
N VAL A 11 -0.84 18.65 16.75
CA VAL A 11 -2.00 17.88 16.29
C VAL A 11 -1.62 16.95 15.16
N HIS A 12 -0.81 17.41 14.20
CA HIS A 12 -0.29 16.59 13.10
C HIS A 12 0.52 15.41 13.64
N ALA A 13 1.46 15.68 14.56
CA ALA A 13 2.29 14.65 15.16
C ALA A 13 1.46 13.63 15.95
N TRP A 14 0.47 14.10 16.71
CA TRP A 14 -0.42 13.23 17.45
C TRP A 14 -1.31 12.39 16.52
N LEU A 15 -1.90 12.99 15.48
CA LEU A 15 -2.75 12.28 14.53
C LEU A 15 -1.94 11.23 13.75
N GLN A 16 -0.73 11.56 13.30
CA GLN A 16 0.19 10.60 12.69
C GLN A 16 0.53 9.44 13.64
N ALA A 17 0.76 9.71 14.94
CA ALA A 17 1.00 8.65 15.92
C ALA A 17 -0.25 7.80 16.18
N HIS A 18 -1.43 8.41 16.15
CA HIS A 18 -2.71 7.74 16.37
C HIS A 18 -3.13 6.86 15.18
N THR A 19 -2.98 7.35 13.94
CA THR A 19 -3.40 6.62 12.72
C THR A 19 -2.28 5.79 12.10
N GLY A 20 -1.03 6.07 12.46
CA GLY A 20 0.16 5.50 11.82
C GLY A 20 0.50 6.16 10.48
N MET A 21 -0.35 7.06 9.98
CA MET A 21 -0.22 7.66 8.66
C MET A 21 0.87 8.74 8.66
N ALA A 22 1.81 8.61 7.74
CA ALA A 22 2.62 9.74 7.32
C ALA A 22 1.73 10.70 6.50
N LEU A 23 1.46 11.91 7.03
CA LEU A 23 0.52 12.86 6.44
C LEU A 23 1.16 13.76 5.36
N SER A 24 0.73 13.60 4.10
CA SER A 24 1.18 14.38 2.94
C SER A 24 0.93 15.88 3.08
N GLY A 25 1.63 16.70 2.28
CA GLY A 25 1.40 18.14 2.27
C GLY A 25 -0.05 18.52 1.98
N ALA A 26 -0.73 17.79 1.07
CA ALA A 26 -2.15 18.01 0.81
C ALA A 26 -3.04 17.54 1.96
N GLN A 27 -2.74 16.38 2.57
CA GLN A 27 -3.46 15.89 3.75
C GLN A 27 -3.32 16.86 4.93
N ARG A 28 -2.12 17.40 5.16
CA ARG A 28 -1.87 18.44 6.16
C ARG A 28 -2.67 19.71 5.88
N ARG A 29 -2.70 20.20 4.63
CA ARG A 29 -3.52 21.36 4.28
C ARG A 29 -5.02 21.11 4.49
N ARG A 30 -5.53 19.92 4.11
CA ARG A 30 -6.93 19.53 4.38
C ARG A 30 -7.21 19.47 5.87
N LEU A 31 -6.27 18.93 6.64
CA LEU A 31 -6.34 18.87 8.10
C LEU A 31 -6.32 20.28 8.72
N ASP A 32 -5.41 21.15 8.30
CA ASP A 32 -5.30 22.54 8.76
C ASP A 32 -6.57 23.33 8.48
N ALA A 33 -7.10 23.25 7.25
CA ALA A 33 -8.36 23.90 6.90
C ALA A 33 -9.53 23.42 7.78
N ARG A 34 -9.53 22.14 8.16
CA ARG A 34 -10.55 21.58 9.05
C ARG A 34 -10.34 22.03 10.49
N LEU A 35 -9.11 22.02 10.98
CA LEU A 35 -8.74 22.50 12.32
C LEU A 35 -9.06 23.99 12.51
N ASP A 36 -8.82 24.81 11.49
CA ASP A 36 -9.16 26.23 11.49
C ASP A 36 -10.68 26.44 11.55
N ALA A 37 -11.46 25.60 10.87
CA ALA A 37 -12.92 25.64 10.89
C ALA A 37 -13.53 25.25 12.25
N LEU A 38 -12.82 24.50 13.10
CA LEU A 38 -13.31 24.11 14.43
C LEU A 38 -13.32 25.25 15.44
N GLY A 39 -12.65 26.37 15.15
CA GLY A 39 -12.66 27.53 16.02
C GLY A 39 -12.10 27.29 17.43
N HIS A 40 -11.37 26.19 17.66
CA HIS A 40 -10.74 25.93 18.95
C HIS A 40 -9.73 27.05 19.26
N ASP A 41 -9.86 27.62 20.47
CA ASP A 41 -8.86 28.50 21.07
C ASP A 41 -7.47 27.95 20.76
N GLN A 42 -6.54 28.83 20.37
CA GLN A 42 -5.30 28.58 19.63
C GLN A 42 -4.26 27.65 20.29
N ASN A 43 -4.68 26.73 21.15
CA ASN A 43 -3.89 25.79 21.92
C ASN A 43 -4.05 24.35 21.40
N ALA A 44 -3.12 23.94 20.54
CA ALA A 44 -3.03 22.59 19.99
C ALA A 44 -2.99 21.49 21.06
N ALA A 45 -2.35 21.73 22.22
CA ALA A 45 -2.26 20.74 23.29
C ALA A 45 -3.63 20.47 23.95
N ARG A 46 -4.44 21.51 24.16
CA ARG A 46 -5.81 21.36 24.68
C ARG A 46 -6.69 20.59 23.70
N LEU A 47 -6.55 20.85 22.41
CA LEU A 47 -7.27 20.09 21.38
C LEU A 47 -6.87 18.62 21.39
N VAL A 48 -5.56 18.30 21.40
CA VAL A 48 -5.10 16.91 21.51
C VAL A 48 -5.64 16.23 22.78
N ALA A 49 -5.68 16.93 23.92
CA ALA A 49 -6.28 16.39 25.13
C ALA A 49 -7.79 16.10 24.97
N HIS A 50 -8.53 17.00 24.31
CA HIS A 50 -9.96 16.80 24.02
C HIS A 50 -10.19 15.62 23.09
N LEU A 51 -9.42 15.48 22.00
CA LEU A 51 -9.53 14.39 21.02
C LEU A 51 -9.32 12.99 21.62
N ARG A 52 -8.63 12.90 22.77
CA ARG A 52 -8.43 11.64 23.51
C ARG A 52 -9.62 11.25 24.39
N THR A 53 -10.59 12.14 24.58
CA THR A 53 -11.78 11.89 25.41
C THR A 53 -12.92 11.34 24.56
N GLN A 54 -13.91 10.69 25.20
CA GLN A 54 -15.13 10.30 24.51
C GLN A 54 -15.87 11.50 23.90
N ALA A 55 -15.84 12.66 24.56
CA ALA A 55 -16.45 13.89 24.05
C ALA A 55 -15.77 14.41 22.77
N GLY A 56 -14.49 14.09 22.55
CA GLY A 56 -13.75 14.47 21.34
C GLY A 56 -13.74 13.38 20.25
N ALA A 57 -14.41 12.24 20.46
CA ALA A 57 -14.33 11.11 19.54
C ALA A 57 -14.95 11.39 18.16
N GLU A 58 -16.05 12.15 18.11
CA GLU A 58 -16.66 12.57 16.84
C GLU A 58 -15.75 13.53 16.07
N GLU A 59 -15.07 14.43 16.78
CA GLU A 59 -14.12 15.36 16.16
C GLU A 59 -12.90 14.61 15.63
N LEU A 60 -12.38 13.67 16.41
CA LEU A 60 -11.31 12.79 15.96
C LEU A 60 -11.70 12.03 14.69
N ALA A 61 -12.91 11.46 14.63
CA ALA A 61 -13.41 10.78 13.44
C ALA A 61 -13.41 11.71 12.21
N ARG A 62 -13.88 12.95 12.37
CA ARG A 62 -13.84 13.96 11.30
C ARG A 62 -12.43 14.29 10.84
N LEU A 63 -11.46 14.41 11.75
CA LEU A 63 -10.07 14.68 11.41
C LEU A 63 -9.41 13.49 10.70
N VAL A 64 -9.68 12.26 11.15
CA VAL A 64 -9.24 11.03 10.48
C VAL A 64 -9.80 10.96 9.06
N ASP A 65 -11.11 11.21 8.88
CA ASP A 65 -11.76 11.20 7.56
C ASP A 65 -11.19 12.26 6.60
N ALA A 66 -10.64 13.36 7.12
CA ALA A 66 -10.02 14.39 6.29
C ALA A 66 -8.71 13.92 5.63
N VAL A 67 -8.01 12.99 6.29
CA VAL A 67 -6.68 12.51 5.86
C VAL A 67 -6.75 11.10 5.24
N ALA A 68 -7.72 10.28 5.60
CA ALA A 68 -7.89 8.94 5.06
C ALA A 68 -8.23 8.95 3.56
N VAL A 69 -7.77 7.92 2.84
CA VAL A 69 -7.98 7.74 1.40
C VAL A 69 -8.77 6.45 1.19
N HIS A 70 -10.04 6.56 0.79
CA HIS A 70 -10.99 5.44 0.78
C HIS A 70 -11.37 4.93 -0.61
N THR A 71 -10.49 5.07 -1.59
CA THR A 71 -10.87 4.74 -2.96
C THR A 71 -10.45 3.35 -3.36
N SER A 72 -11.47 2.61 -3.74
CA SER A 72 -11.37 1.24 -4.15
C SER A 72 -12.40 0.96 -5.25
N GLU A 73 -12.21 -0.16 -5.91
CA GLU A 73 -13.14 -0.71 -6.89
C GLU A 73 -13.23 -2.21 -6.68
N VAL A 74 -14.37 -2.79 -7.05
CA VAL A 74 -14.54 -4.24 -6.97
C VAL A 74 -13.66 -4.86 -8.05
N PHE A 75 -12.85 -5.86 -7.67
CA PHE A 75 -11.81 -6.49 -8.51
C PHE A 75 -10.60 -5.57 -8.81
N ARG A 76 -10.15 -4.75 -7.85
CA ARG A 76 -8.92 -3.97 -7.97
C ARG A 76 -7.67 -4.86 -8.10
N ASP A 77 -6.86 -4.58 -9.12
CA ASP A 77 -5.60 -5.27 -9.47
C ASP A 77 -5.84 -6.75 -9.81
N GLU A 78 -6.35 -6.94 -11.04
CA GLU A 78 -6.74 -8.24 -11.61
C GLU A 78 -5.58 -9.24 -11.68
N VAL A 79 -4.35 -8.76 -11.88
CA VAL A 79 -3.15 -9.59 -11.93
C VAL A 79 -2.90 -10.21 -10.56
N GLN A 80 -2.89 -9.39 -9.49
CA GLN A 80 -2.72 -9.91 -8.14
C GLN A 80 -3.89 -10.81 -7.71
N LEU A 81 -5.13 -10.46 -8.07
CA LEU A 81 -6.29 -11.29 -7.75
C LEU A 81 -6.27 -12.63 -8.48
N SER A 82 -5.78 -12.68 -9.72
CA SER A 82 -5.59 -13.93 -10.47
C SER A 82 -4.55 -14.81 -9.80
N ALA A 83 -3.39 -14.26 -9.44
CA ALA A 83 -2.34 -14.97 -8.69
C ALA A 83 -2.83 -15.43 -7.30
N PHE A 84 -3.62 -14.61 -6.60
CA PHE A 84 -4.21 -14.97 -5.30
C PHE A 84 -5.16 -16.15 -5.45
N ARG A 85 -6.04 -16.09 -6.46
CA ARG A 85 -6.99 -17.16 -6.75
C ARG A 85 -6.25 -18.47 -7.01
N GLU A 86 -5.30 -18.47 -7.92
CA GLU A 86 -4.55 -19.66 -8.33
C GLU A 86 -3.67 -20.25 -7.21
N HIS A 87 -2.90 -19.42 -6.51
CA HIS A 87 -1.87 -19.92 -5.59
C HIS A 87 -2.32 -20.00 -4.14
N VAL A 88 -3.38 -19.28 -3.75
CA VAL A 88 -3.82 -19.18 -2.35
C VAL A 88 -5.24 -19.72 -2.17
N LEU A 89 -6.22 -19.18 -2.90
CA LEU A 89 -7.63 -19.50 -2.65
C LEU A 89 -8.00 -20.91 -3.14
N SER A 90 -7.77 -21.21 -4.43
CA SER A 90 -8.15 -22.51 -5.02
C SER A 90 -7.52 -23.69 -4.28
N PRO A 91 -6.21 -23.71 -3.94
CA PRO A 91 -5.62 -24.83 -3.22
C PRO A 91 -6.21 -25.02 -1.82
N ARG A 92 -6.60 -23.94 -1.14
CA ARG A 92 -7.23 -24.02 0.19
C ARG A 92 -8.61 -24.64 0.13
N VAL A 93 -9.46 -24.15 -0.79
CA VAL A 93 -10.83 -24.64 -0.97
C VAL A 93 -10.83 -26.11 -1.44
N GLN A 94 -9.87 -26.50 -2.28
CA GLN A 94 -9.74 -27.89 -2.74
C GLN A 94 -9.24 -28.85 -1.66
N ARG A 95 -8.30 -28.41 -0.80
CA ARG A 95 -7.74 -29.24 0.27
C ARG A 95 -8.71 -29.46 1.43
N SER A 96 -9.54 -28.46 1.74
CA SER A 96 -10.47 -28.52 2.85
C SER A 96 -11.76 -27.79 2.51
N LYS A 97 -12.89 -28.45 2.79
CA LYS A 97 -14.22 -27.81 2.73
C LYS A 97 -14.62 -27.15 4.07
N THR A 98 -13.65 -26.86 4.93
CA THR A 98 -13.92 -26.10 6.15
C THR A 98 -14.16 -24.62 5.84
N PRO A 99 -15.05 -23.94 6.57
CA PRO A 99 -15.25 -22.51 6.42
C PRO A 99 -13.96 -21.71 6.55
N LEU A 100 -13.74 -20.81 5.59
CA LEU A 100 -12.64 -19.86 5.59
C LEU A 100 -12.96 -18.68 6.49
N ARG A 101 -11.99 -18.25 7.29
CA ARG A 101 -12.02 -17.02 8.08
C ARG A 101 -11.10 -16.01 7.42
N VAL A 102 -11.69 -15.02 6.76
CA VAL A 102 -10.97 -14.01 5.98
C VAL A 102 -11.11 -12.65 6.64
N TRP A 103 -10.06 -11.84 6.60
CA TRP A 103 -10.09 -10.46 7.07
C TRP A 103 -9.57 -9.50 5.98
N SER A 104 -10.38 -8.51 5.60
CA SER A 104 -9.96 -7.33 4.84
C SER A 104 -9.72 -6.15 5.79
N ALA A 105 -8.44 -5.83 6.01
CA ALA A 105 -7.95 -4.81 6.93
C ALA A 105 -7.69 -3.49 6.18
N GLY A 106 -8.52 -2.48 6.44
CA GLY A 106 -8.63 -1.24 5.67
C GLY A 106 -9.56 -1.42 4.47
N CYS A 107 -10.78 -1.90 4.71
CA CYS A 107 -11.70 -2.35 3.67
C CYS A 107 -12.42 -1.22 2.91
N ALA A 108 -12.22 0.05 3.30
CA ALA A 108 -12.91 1.20 2.74
C ALA A 108 -14.43 0.98 2.65
N ALA A 109 -15.05 1.25 1.51
CA ALA A 109 -16.49 1.12 1.30
C ALA A 109 -16.94 -0.32 0.94
N GLY A 110 -16.10 -1.32 1.24
CA GLY A 110 -16.46 -2.75 1.15
C GLY A 110 -16.21 -3.38 -0.20
N GLU A 111 -15.59 -2.68 -1.16
CA GLU A 111 -15.29 -3.22 -2.48
C GLU A 111 -14.36 -4.44 -2.43
N GLU A 112 -13.37 -4.43 -1.55
CA GLU A 112 -12.46 -5.57 -1.34
C GLU A 112 -13.19 -6.76 -0.69
N VAL A 113 -14.08 -6.49 0.28
CA VAL A 113 -14.92 -7.51 0.90
C VAL A 113 -15.83 -8.16 -0.15
N ALA A 114 -16.48 -7.37 -1.02
CA ALA A 114 -17.27 -7.90 -2.13
C ALA A 114 -16.43 -8.76 -3.09
N THR A 115 -15.21 -8.31 -3.42
CA THR A 115 -14.28 -9.06 -4.26
C THR A 115 -13.95 -10.43 -3.66
N LEU A 116 -13.60 -10.47 -2.36
CA LEU A 116 -13.28 -11.71 -1.67
C LEU A 116 -14.47 -12.68 -1.62
N LEU A 117 -15.66 -12.18 -1.31
CA LEU A 117 -16.89 -12.98 -1.32
C LEU A 117 -17.20 -13.59 -2.68
N LEU A 118 -17.04 -12.81 -3.75
CA LEU A 118 -17.25 -13.27 -5.12
C LEU A 118 -16.25 -14.35 -5.52
N LEU A 119 -14.96 -14.13 -5.23
CA LEU A 119 -13.91 -15.12 -5.51
C LEU A 119 -14.14 -16.42 -4.74
N MET A 120 -14.49 -16.32 -3.45
CA MET A 120 -14.82 -17.49 -2.62
C MET A 120 -16.04 -18.25 -3.17
N ALA A 121 -17.09 -17.54 -3.59
CA ALA A 121 -18.27 -18.16 -4.18
C ALA A 121 -17.98 -18.82 -5.54
N GLN A 122 -17.11 -18.23 -6.35
CA GLN A 122 -16.69 -18.78 -7.65
C GLN A 122 -15.84 -20.05 -7.49
N GLU A 123 -14.98 -20.10 -6.48
CA GLU A 123 -14.16 -21.27 -6.14
C GLU A 123 -14.92 -22.37 -5.39
N GLY A 124 -16.18 -22.11 -5.00
CA GLY A 124 -17.01 -23.08 -4.28
C GLY A 124 -16.60 -23.26 -2.82
N ALA A 125 -16.13 -22.19 -2.16
CA ALA A 125 -15.87 -22.18 -0.73
C ALA A 125 -17.15 -22.50 0.08
N ASP A 126 -16.96 -23.02 1.29
CA ASP A 126 -18.07 -23.35 2.18
C ASP A 126 -18.94 -22.10 2.46
N PRO A 127 -20.29 -22.16 2.35
CA PRO A 127 -21.18 -21.01 2.61
C PRO A 127 -21.13 -20.45 4.04
N SER A 128 -20.59 -21.21 4.99
CA SER A 128 -20.32 -20.75 6.36
C SER A 128 -19.02 -19.97 6.50
N SER A 129 -18.24 -19.82 5.41
CA SER A 129 -17.07 -18.94 5.38
C SER A 129 -17.47 -17.48 5.66
N ARG A 130 -16.55 -16.71 6.23
CA ARG A 130 -16.80 -15.32 6.65
C ARG A 130 -15.69 -14.39 6.21
N VAL A 131 -16.07 -13.16 5.86
CA VAL A 131 -15.16 -12.06 5.58
C VAL A 131 -15.43 -10.94 6.57
N LEU A 132 -14.47 -10.69 7.47
CA LEU A 132 -14.46 -9.50 8.30
C LEU A 132 -13.86 -8.34 7.49
N GLY A 133 -14.59 -7.24 7.33
CA GLY A 133 -14.06 -5.97 6.86
C GLY A 133 -13.83 -5.02 8.03
N THR A 134 -12.65 -4.43 8.14
CA THR A 134 -12.41 -3.37 9.12
C THR A 134 -11.84 -2.11 8.51
N ASP A 135 -12.22 -0.97 9.05
CA ASP A 135 -11.66 0.32 8.67
C ASP A 135 -11.59 1.27 9.89
N ILE A 136 -10.74 2.29 9.83
CA ILE A 136 -10.65 3.31 10.88
C ILE A 136 -11.85 4.27 10.81
N SER A 137 -12.43 4.46 9.62
CA SER A 137 -13.55 5.36 9.38
C SER A 137 -14.90 4.67 9.56
N GLU A 138 -15.67 5.06 10.57
CA GLU A 138 -17.06 4.58 10.71
C GLU A 138 -17.98 5.12 9.60
N GLN A 139 -17.64 6.30 9.06
CA GLN A 139 -18.38 6.90 7.96
C GLN A 139 -18.30 6.03 6.70
N VAL A 140 -17.11 5.51 6.36
CA VAL A 140 -16.97 4.62 5.20
C VAL A 140 -17.61 3.25 5.46
N LEU A 141 -17.48 2.72 6.68
CA LEU A 141 -18.08 1.44 7.08
C LEU A 141 -19.61 1.46 7.01
N THR A 142 -20.24 2.61 7.27
CA THR A 142 -21.70 2.76 7.11
C THR A 142 -22.14 2.43 5.68
N ARG A 143 -21.34 2.82 4.68
CA ARG A 143 -21.57 2.47 3.26
C ARG A 143 -21.18 1.03 2.97
N ALA A 144 -20.08 0.56 3.56
CA ALA A 144 -19.58 -0.81 3.38
C ALA A 144 -20.60 -1.87 3.77
N ARG A 145 -21.35 -1.64 4.88
CA ARG A 145 -22.42 -2.52 5.35
C ARG A 145 -23.54 -2.73 4.33
N GLU A 146 -23.72 -1.82 3.38
CA GLU A 146 -24.72 -2.01 2.34
C GLU A 146 -24.30 -3.00 1.25
N LEU A 147 -22.98 -3.21 1.06
CA LEU A 147 -22.39 -3.97 -0.05
C LEU A 147 -23.08 -3.66 -1.38
N SER A 148 -23.28 -2.35 -1.61
CA SER A 148 -24.02 -1.79 -2.73
C SER A 148 -23.17 -0.74 -3.38
N PHE A 149 -22.96 -0.83 -4.69
CA PHE A 149 -21.93 -0.07 -5.40
C PHE A 149 -22.50 0.68 -6.60
N PRO A 150 -21.97 1.88 -6.95
CA PRO A 150 -22.29 2.52 -8.22
C PRO A 150 -21.74 1.68 -9.38
N ALA A 151 -22.25 1.92 -10.60
CA ALA A 151 -21.82 1.19 -11.80
C ALA A 151 -20.30 1.28 -12.03
N ASP A 152 -19.71 2.45 -11.80
CA ASP A 152 -18.27 2.69 -12.04
C ASP A 152 -17.37 1.82 -11.14
N ALA A 153 -17.80 1.56 -9.90
CA ALA A 153 -17.06 0.69 -8.98
C ALA A 153 -17.14 -0.79 -9.37
N LEU A 154 -18.03 -1.16 -10.31
CA LEU A 154 -18.21 -2.51 -10.82
C LEU A 154 -17.64 -2.71 -12.22
N ARG A 155 -16.95 -1.71 -12.80
CA ARG A 155 -16.45 -1.75 -14.18
C ARG A 155 -15.52 -2.94 -14.48
N ARG A 156 -14.74 -3.38 -13.48
CA ARG A 156 -13.81 -4.53 -13.59
C ARG A 156 -14.46 -5.87 -13.28
N VAL A 157 -15.71 -5.88 -12.80
CA VAL A 157 -16.37 -7.14 -12.45
C VAL A 157 -16.84 -7.83 -13.73
N PRO A 158 -16.45 -9.10 -13.97
CA PRO A 158 -16.88 -9.84 -15.15
C PRO A 158 -18.41 -9.83 -15.29
N GLU A 159 -18.92 -9.64 -16.50
CA GLU A 159 -20.37 -9.50 -16.75
C GLU A 159 -21.19 -10.68 -16.20
N ALA A 160 -20.71 -11.91 -16.40
CA ALA A 160 -21.35 -13.11 -15.85
C ALA A 160 -21.43 -13.08 -14.31
N ALA A 161 -20.40 -12.56 -13.64
CA ALA A 161 -20.41 -12.40 -12.18
C ALA A 161 -21.34 -11.26 -11.76
N ARG A 162 -21.38 -10.14 -12.49
CA ARG A 162 -22.31 -9.03 -12.25
C ARG A 162 -23.76 -9.50 -12.32
N PHE A 163 -24.13 -10.19 -13.40
CA PHE A 163 -25.49 -10.71 -13.59
C PHE A 163 -25.91 -11.72 -12.50
N ARG A 164 -24.98 -12.57 -12.07
CA ARG A 164 -25.28 -13.64 -11.10
C ARG A 164 -25.34 -13.15 -9.66
N PHE A 165 -24.48 -12.21 -9.28
CA PHE A 165 -24.23 -11.89 -7.87
C PHE A 165 -24.65 -10.48 -7.45
N PHE A 166 -25.12 -9.66 -8.37
CA PHE A 166 -25.64 -8.33 -8.06
C PHE A 166 -27.08 -8.17 -8.49
N ALA A 167 -27.85 -7.46 -7.68
CA ALA A 167 -29.22 -7.05 -7.95
C ALA A 167 -29.32 -5.52 -7.99
N PRO A 168 -30.17 -4.94 -8.87
CA PRO A 168 -30.44 -3.50 -8.85
C PRO A 168 -30.97 -3.02 -7.50
N LYS A 169 -30.43 -1.91 -6.98
CA LYS A 169 -30.86 -1.22 -5.76
C LYS A 169 -30.84 0.30 -6.01
N GLY A 170 -31.92 0.82 -6.60
CA GLY A 170 -31.99 2.21 -7.02
C GLY A 170 -30.95 2.52 -8.10
N ARG A 171 -30.06 3.50 -7.85
CA ARG A 171 -28.94 3.86 -8.75
C ARG A 171 -27.67 3.02 -8.53
N ARG A 172 -27.71 2.06 -7.62
CA ARG A 172 -26.58 1.19 -7.25
C ARG A 172 -26.94 -0.27 -7.52
N HIS A 173 -25.95 -1.13 -7.41
CA HIS A 173 -26.10 -2.57 -7.53
C HIS A 173 -25.61 -3.21 -6.23
N ALA A 174 -26.50 -3.95 -5.55
CA ALA A 174 -26.21 -4.60 -4.29
C ALA A 174 -25.84 -6.05 -4.50
N LEU A 175 -24.87 -6.53 -3.74
CA LEU A 175 -24.54 -7.96 -3.69
C LEU A 175 -25.76 -8.74 -3.19
N VAL A 176 -25.98 -9.95 -3.73
CA VAL A 176 -27.09 -10.82 -3.32
C VAL A 176 -27.01 -11.22 -1.84
N GLU A 177 -28.17 -11.37 -1.19
CA GLU A 177 -28.28 -11.65 0.26
C GLU A 177 -27.38 -12.78 0.77
N PRO A 178 -27.29 -13.95 0.09
CA PRO A 178 -26.48 -15.05 0.60
C PRO A 178 -24.98 -14.74 0.72
N LEU A 179 -24.46 -13.83 -0.11
CA LEU A 179 -23.07 -13.38 0.00
C LEU A 179 -22.92 -12.29 1.05
N ARG A 180 -23.86 -11.34 1.12
CA ARG A 180 -23.82 -10.28 2.15
C ARG A 180 -23.85 -10.85 3.56
N ALA A 181 -24.61 -11.93 3.79
CA ALA A 181 -24.70 -12.60 5.08
C ALA A 181 -23.36 -13.23 5.55
N GLN A 182 -22.37 -13.35 4.67
CA GLN A 182 -21.02 -13.81 5.00
C GLN A 182 -20.08 -12.67 5.42
N ALA A 183 -20.49 -11.41 5.27
CA ALA A 183 -19.70 -10.24 5.65
C ALA A 183 -20.03 -9.75 7.06
N GLU A 184 -18.99 -9.33 7.79
CA GLU A 184 -19.11 -8.56 9.02
C GLU A 184 -18.25 -7.30 8.90
N PHE A 185 -18.70 -6.18 9.47
CA PHE A 185 -17.96 -4.92 9.44
C PHE A 185 -17.74 -4.36 10.85
N ARG A 186 -16.49 -4.04 11.18
CA ARG A 186 -16.11 -3.46 12.48
C ARG A 186 -15.16 -2.28 12.31
N ARG A 187 -15.33 -1.25 13.15
CA ARG A 187 -14.32 -0.18 13.24
C ARG A 187 -13.06 -0.73 13.90
N HIS A 188 -11.91 -0.55 13.27
CA HIS A 188 -10.63 -0.91 13.86
C HIS A 188 -9.51 -0.01 13.33
N ASN A 189 -8.76 0.57 14.26
CA ASN A 189 -7.53 1.27 13.95
C ASN A 189 -6.37 0.27 13.99
N LEU A 190 -5.64 0.13 12.87
CA LEU A 190 -4.48 -0.77 12.75
C LEU A 190 -3.27 -0.36 13.61
N MET A 191 -3.39 0.71 14.38
CA MET A 191 -2.40 1.12 15.38
C MET A 191 -2.81 0.78 16.81
N GLU A 192 -4.01 0.22 17.01
CA GLU A 192 -4.60 -0.03 18.33
C GLU A 192 -4.81 -1.53 18.58
N ALA A 193 -4.43 -1.97 19.78
CA ALA A 193 -4.79 -3.28 20.30
C ALA A 193 -6.07 -3.18 21.17
N PRO A 194 -6.86 -4.26 21.30
CA PRO A 194 -6.66 -5.58 20.70
C PRO A 194 -7.05 -5.63 19.22
N TYR A 195 -6.34 -6.46 18.45
CA TYR A 195 -6.70 -6.78 17.07
C TYR A 195 -7.90 -7.73 17.03
N PRO A 196 -8.73 -7.70 15.96
CA PRO A 196 -9.81 -8.64 15.78
C PRO A 196 -9.34 -10.10 15.88
N GLU A 197 -10.18 -10.92 16.52
CA GLU A 197 -9.99 -12.37 16.55
C GLU A 197 -10.85 -13.04 15.49
N ALA A 198 -10.32 -14.11 14.90
CA ALA A 198 -11.07 -14.91 13.95
C ALA A 198 -12.23 -15.63 14.66
N PRO A 199 -13.42 -15.74 14.02
CA PRO A 199 -14.54 -16.48 14.58
C PRO A 199 -14.13 -17.91 14.96
N GLY A 200 -14.42 -18.31 16.20
CA GLY A 200 -14.05 -19.63 16.73
C GLY A 200 -12.59 -19.78 17.19
N GLY A 201 -11.79 -18.70 17.17
CA GLY A 201 -10.38 -18.73 17.56
C GLY A 201 -9.46 -19.30 16.50
N GLY A 202 -8.17 -19.51 16.83
CA GLY A 202 -7.18 -20.15 15.95
C GLY A 202 -6.63 -19.30 14.80
N GLY A 203 -7.09 -18.06 14.64
CA GLY A 203 -6.57 -17.08 13.68
C GLY A 203 -7.23 -17.11 12.30
N PHE A 204 -6.91 -16.11 11.46
CA PHE A 204 -7.47 -15.95 10.11
C PHE A 204 -6.70 -16.77 9.08
N ASP A 205 -7.43 -17.47 8.22
CA ASP A 205 -6.82 -18.25 7.13
C ASP A 205 -6.19 -17.32 6.07
N ILE A 206 -6.81 -16.16 5.86
CA ILE A 206 -6.39 -15.14 4.90
C ILE A 206 -6.61 -13.75 5.50
N ILE A 207 -5.60 -12.89 5.43
CA ILE A 207 -5.71 -11.45 5.73
C ILE A 207 -5.31 -10.66 4.48
N PHE A 208 -6.18 -9.79 4.01
CA PHE A 208 -5.87 -8.75 3.02
C PHE A 208 -5.61 -7.45 3.76
N CYS A 209 -4.51 -6.77 3.44
CA CYS A 209 -4.24 -5.40 3.88
C CYS A 209 -3.53 -4.69 2.72
N ARG A 210 -4.32 -4.28 1.71
CA ARG A 210 -3.82 -3.78 0.43
C ARG A 210 -4.12 -2.30 0.28
N ASN A 211 -3.14 -1.53 -0.19
CA ASN A 211 -3.29 -0.09 -0.46
C ASN A 211 -3.63 0.74 0.79
N VAL A 212 -3.16 0.30 1.96
CA VAL A 212 -3.38 0.95 3.26
C VAL A 212 -2.04 1.34 3.86
N LEU A 213 -1.12 0.38 3.94
CA LEU A 213 0.17 0.54 4.59
C LEU A 213 1.15 1.39 3.76
N ILE A 214 0.84 1.67 2.50
CA ILE A 214 1.55 2.67 1.68
C ILE A 214 1.54 4.08 2.31
N TYR A 215 0.55 4.40 3.14
CA TYR A 215 0.45 5.70 3.82
C TYR A 215 1.11 5.70 5.19
N PHE A 216 1.63 4.56 5.68
CA PHE A 216 2.12 4.42 7.04
C PHE A 216 3.58 4.88 7.15
N THR A 217 3.97 5.39 8.33
CA THR A 217 5.41 5.55 8.64
C THR A 217 6.11 4.18 8.62
N PRO A 218 7.44 4.12 8.42
CA PRO A 218 8.17 2.85 8.44
C PRO A 218 7.93 2.03 9.72
N GLU A 219 7.90 2.70 10.88
CA GLU A 219 7.71 2.08 12.19
C GLU A 219 6.27 1.57 12.35
N ALA A 220 5.29 2.38 11.94
CA ALA A 220 3.87 2.00 11.97
C ALA A 220 3.61 0.78 11.09
N PHE A 221 4.14 0.79 9.86
CA PHE A 221 4.05 -0.34 8.95
C PHE A 221 4.60 -1.63 9.57
N GLN A 222 5.82 -1.59 10.12
CA GLN A 222 6.46 -2.78 10.68
C GLN A 222 5.66 -3.35 11.85
N ARG A 223 5.16 -2.46 12.72
CA ARG A 223 4.29 -2.83 13.85
C ARG A 223 3.01 -3.50 13.34
N THR A 224 2.31 -2.87 12.40
CA THR A 224 1.06 -3.38 11.87
C THR A 224 1.24 -4.73 11.18
N VAL A 225 2.27 -4.90 10.33
CA VAL A 225 2.54 -6.18 9.66
C VAL A 225 2.80 -7.30 10.66
N ARG A 226 3.55 -7.04 11.74
CA ARG A 226 3.78 -8.03 12.80
C ARG A 226 2.46 -8.43 13.46
N SER A 227 1.65 -7.46 13.88
CA SER A 227 0.37 -7.72 14.52
C SER A 227 -0.62 -8.45 13.60
N LEU A 228 -0.65 -8.14 12.30
CA LEU A 228 -1.43 -8.90 11.32
C LEU A 228 -0.92 -10.35 11.20
N GLY A 229 0.40 -10.57 11.13
CA GLY A 229 1.00 -11.90 11.12
C GLY A 229 0.62 -12.75 12.34
N GLU A 230 0.62 -12.15 13.53
CA GLU A 230 0.18 -12.81 14.77
C GLU A 230 -1.30 -13.24 14.74
N ARG A 231 -2.14 -12.55 13.96
CA ARG A 231 -3.57 -12.88 13.80
C ARG A 231 -3.88 -13.93 12.74
N LEU A 232 -2.91 -14.33 11.90
CA LEU A 232 -3.13 -15.41 10.94
C LEU A 232 -3.44 -16.74 11.66
N ALA A 233 -3.87 -17.76 10.93
CA ALA A 233 -3.84 -19.15 11.34
C ALA A 233 -2.47 -19.76 10.99
N PRO A 234 -2.06 -20.88 11.61
CA PRO A 234 -0.87 -21.61 11.16
C PRO A 234 -1.03 -21.95 9.67
N GLY A 235 -0.02 -21.67 8.86
CA GLY A 235 -0.10 -21.72 7.39
C GLY A 235 -1.01 -20.67 6.73
N GLY A 236 -1.58 -19.70 7.46
CA GLY A 236 -2.42 -18.61 6.93
C GLY A 236 -1.63 -17.63 6.05
N VAL A 237 -2.32 -16.88 5.19
CA VAL A 237 -1.67 -15.96 4.22
C VAL A 237 -2.05 -14.51 4.47
N LEU A 238 -1.05 -13.64 4.59
CA LEU A 238 -1.17 -12.19 4.49
C LEU A 238 -0.91 -11.75 3.04
N VAL A 239 -1.85 -10.98 2.50
CA VAL A 239 -1.80 -10.38 1.15
C VAL A 239 -1.66 -8.87 1.29
N LEU A 240 -0.54 -8.34 0.77
CA LEU A 240 -0.26 -6.90 0.68
C LEU A 240 -0.26 -6.48 -0.79
N SER A 241 -0.43 -5.19 -1.08
CA SER A 241 -0.36 -4.72 -2.48
C SER A 241 1.06 -4.88 -3.06
N ALA A 242 1.19 -4.92 -4.39
CA ALA A 242 2.49 -4.90 -5.07
C ALA A 242 3.34 -3.68 -4.67
N ALA A 243 2.69 -2.58 -4.31
CA ALA A 243 3.34 -1.38 -3.78
C ALA A 243 3.61 -1.46 -2.26
N GLU A 244 3.53 -2.63 -1.61
CA GLU A 244 3.76 -2.80 -0.17
C GLU A 244 4.71 -3.98 0.13
N PRO A 245 5.83 -4.17 -0.61
CA PRO A 245 6.73 -5.28 -0.35
C PRO A 245 7.36 -5.16 1.03
N LEU A 246 7.47 -6.29 1.74
CA LEU A 246 8.22 -6.37 2.98
C LEU A 246 9.72 -6.34 2.67
N LEU A 247 10.39 -5.30 3.17
CA LEU A 247 11.86 -5.20 3.11
C LEU A 247 12.54 -6.27 3.95
N GLN A 248 11.96 -6.49 5.12
CA GLN A 248 12.33 -7.52 6.05
C GLN A 248 11.03 -8.24 6.36
N VAL A 249 10.95 -9.49 5.93
CA VAL A 249 9.84 -10.36 6.28
C VAL A 249 10.02 -10.73 7.75
N PRO A 250 9.04 -10.49 8.63
CA PRO A 250 9.11 -10.92 10.03
C PRO A 250 9.44 -12.42 10.12
N PRO A 251 10.16 -12.87 11.15
CA PRO A 251 10.57 -14.28 11.27
C PRO A 251 9.43 -15.28 11.21
N GLU A 252 8.22 -14.86 11.60
CA GLU A 252 7.03 -15.70 11.62
C GLU A 252 6.37 -15.85 10.24
N LEU A 253 6.82 -15.06 9.25
CA LEU A 253 6.30 -15.03 7.89
C LEU A 253 7.36 -15.50 6.89
N ARG A 254 6.91 -16.20 5.86
CA ARG A 254 7.73 -16.53 4.68
C ARG A 254 7.07 -16.03 3.41
N LEU A 255 7.86 -15.44 2.53
CA LEU A 255 7.38 -15.09 1.20
C LEU A 255 7.07 -16.36 0.40
N LEU A 256 5.84 -16.48 -0.09
CA LEU A 256 5.46 -17.39 -1.16
C LEU A 256 5.70 -16.64 -2.49
N PRO A 257 6.71 -17.05 -3.27
CA PRO A 257 6.98 -16.41 -4.55
C PRO A 257 5.83 -16.68 -5.53
N SER A 258 5.38 -15.63 -6.19
CA SER A 258 4.55 -15.66 -7.38
C SER A 258 5.16 -14.67 -8.37
N GLU A 259 5.10 -14.97 -9.68
CA GLU A 259 5.69 -14.13 -10.72
C GLU A 259 5.12 -12.70 -10.70
N HIS A 260 3.90 -12.53 -10.19
CA HIS A 260 3.17 -11.26 -10.29
C HIS A 260 2.64 -10.71 -8.96
N ALA A 261 2.84 -11.40 -7.83
CA ALA A 261 2.30 -10.97 -6.53
C ALA A 261 3.16 -11.42 -5.34
N PHE A 262 2.98 -10.73 -4.20
CA PHE A 262 3.62 -11.08 -2.93
C PHE A 262 2.58 -11.65 -1.97
N PHE A 263 2.82 -12.88 -1.50
CA PHE A 263 2.00 -13.52 -0.47
C PHE A 263 2.91 -13.92 0.69
N TYR A 264 2.52 -13.62 1.92
CA TYR A 264 3.32 -13.94 3.11
C TYR A 264 2.60 -14.99 3.93
N VAL A 265 3.19 -16.17 4.04
CA VAL A 265 2.61 -17.32 4.73
C VAL A 265 3.13 -17.33 6.16
N ARG A 266 2.24 -17.46 7.15
CA ARG A 266 2.68 -17.73 8.51
C ARG A 266 3.21 -19.15 8.63
N GLU A 267 4.43 -19.27 9.13
CA GLU A 267 4.99 -20.59 9.45
C GLU A 267 4.38 -21.13 10.73
N ASP A 268 4.11 -22.43 10.76
CA ASP A 268 3.79 -23.12 12.00
C ASP A 268 5.01 -23.01 12.91
N ALA A 269 4.81 -22.92 14.24
CA ALA A 269 5.92 -22.99 15.17
C ALA A 269 6.62 -24.37 15.06
N ALA A 270 7.71 -24.39 14.27
CA ALA A 270 8.74 -25.39 13.98
C ALA A 270 8.35 -26.67 13.19
N PRO A 271 9.22 -27.10 12.25
CA PRO A 271 10.20 -28.13 12.63
C PRO A 271 11.63 -27.98 12.05
N ALA A 272 12.60 -28.46 12.86
CA ALA A 272 13.98 -28.91 12.58
C ALA A 272 14.94 -28.01 11.76
N GLU A 273 16.15 -27.82 12.29
CA GLU A 273 17.26 -27.13 11.63
C GLU A 273 17.44 -27.59 10.17
N PRO A 274 17.65 -26.66 9.21
CA PRO A 274 18.07 -27.05 7.88
C PRO A 274 19.47 -27.68 7.98
N VAL A 275 19.56 -28.97 7.63
CA VAL A 275 20.83 -29.67 7.41
C VAL A 275 21.59 -28.90 6.34
N ARG A 276 22.62 -28.15 6.76
CA ARG A 276 23.52 -27.46 5.84
C ARG A 276 24.29 -28.50 5.03
N PRO A 277 24.33 -28.44 3.69
CA PRO A 277 25.31 -29.21 2.93
C PRO A 277 26.71 -28.69 3.29
N LYS A 278 27.61 -29.61 3.65
CA LYS A 278 29.03 -29.32 3.91
C LYS A 278 29.62 -28.65 2.66
N ARG A 279 30.05 -27.39 2.79
CA ARG A 279 30.89 -26.73 1.79
C ARG A 279 32.31 -27.29 1.90
N GLU A 280 32.78 -27.96 0.86
CA GLU A 280 34.20 -28.20 0.64
C GLU A 280 34.91 -26.85 0.43
N SER A 281 35.98 -26.63 1.18
CA SER A 281 36.80 -25.43 1.11
C SER A 281 37.83 -25.56 -0.02
N GLY A 282 37.42 -25.20 -1.23
CA GLY A 282 38.34 -25.02 -2.36
C GLY A 282 38.99 -23.64 -2.30
N ARG A 283 40.25 -23.57 -1.82
CA ARG A 283 41.15 -22.43 -2.03
C ARG A 283 41.42 -22.25 -3.53
N PHE A 284 41.32 -21.02 -4.03
CA PHE A 284 41.92 -20.62 -5.30
C PHE A 284 42.94 -19.48 -5.11
N PRO A 285 44.01 -19.46 -5.94
CA PRO A 285 45.26 -18.77 -5.65
C PRO A 285 45.24 -17.29 -6.04
N SER A 286 46.00 -16.49 -5.30
CA SER A 286 46.31 -15.09 -5.60
C SER A 286 47.34 -15.02 -6.72
N ILE A 287 47.04 -14.27 -7.79
CA ILE A 287 48.02 -13.87 -8.81
C ILE A 287 48.32 -12.38 -8.62
N ALA A 288 49.60 -12.09 -8.37
CA ALA A 288 50.17 -10.77 -8.32
C ALA A 288 50.22 -10.14 -9.72
N THR A 289 49.91 -8.84 -9.80
CA THR A 289 50.29 -8.01 -10.94
C THR A 289 50.98 -6.76 -10.42
N GLY A 290 52.26 -6.61 -10.80
CA GLY A 290 53.01 -5.39 -10.60
C GLY A 290 52.64 -4.35 -11.67
N ALA A 291 52.71 -3.08 -11.30
CA ALA A 291 52.72 -1.98 -12.24
C ALA A 291 53.62 -0.85 -11.72
N SER A 292 54.66 -0.59 -12.48
CA SER A 292 55.50 0.61 -12.46
C SER A 292 54.67 1.84 -12.84
N GLY A 293 54.84 2.95 -12.10
CA GLY A 293 54.25 4.24 -12.45
C GLY A 293 54.92 4.90 -13.67
N PRO A 294 54.26 5.93 -14.25
CA PRO A 294 54.93 7.22 -14.29
C PRO A 294 54.02 8.45 -14.05
N ALA A 295 54.68 9.47 -13.46
CA ALA A 295 54.58 10.93 -13.55
C ALA A 295 53.21 11.67 -13.67
N ALA A 296 53.06 12.65 -12.78
CA ALA A 296 51.99 13.64 -12.73
C ALA A 296 52.06 14.71 -13.84
N PRO A 297 50.91 15.23 -14.33
CA PRO A 297 50.82 16.54 -14.94
C PRO A 297 50.27 17.61 -13.96
N LYS A 298 50.66 18.85 -14.23
CA LYS A 298 50.42 20.11 -13.49
C LYS A 298 48.96 20.60 -13.52
N PRO A 299 48.58 21.53 -12.62
CA PRO A 299 47.19 21.97 -12.45
C PRO A 299 46.81 23.06 -13.46
N ASP A 300 45.62 22.94 -14.06
CA ASP A 300 44.72 24.08 -14.30
C ASP A 300 43.38 23.61 -14.89
N ALA A 301 42.32 23.77 -14.09
CA ALA A 301 40.97 24.16 -14.51
C ALA A 301 40.13 24.30 -13.23
N ALA A 302 39.51 25.47 -13.05
CA ALA A 302 38.62 25.73 -11.93
C ALA A 302 37.48 24.67 -11.86
N PRO A 303 37.07 24.23 -10.66
CA PRO A 303 35.99 23.26 -10.54
C PRO A 303 34.70 23.84 -11.16
N PRO A 304 33.90 23.01 -11.85
CA PRO A 304 32.59 23.44 -12.31
C PRO A 304 31.78 23.90 -11.10
N VAL A 305 31.13 25.05 -11.27
CA VAL A 305 30.19 25.61 -10.30
C VAL A 305 29.22 24.48 -9.89
N PRO A 306 29.05 24.19 -8.59
CA PRO A 306 28.08 23.20 -8.16
C PRO A 306 26.70 23.56 -8.73
N PRO A 307 25.88 22.58 -9.14
CA PRO A 307 24.53 22.86 -9.57
C PRO A 307 23.85 23.71 -8.50
N SER A 308 23.24 24.81 -8.93
CA SER A 308 22.44 25.68 -8.07
C SER A 308 21.54 24.82 -7.19
N ALA A 309 21.48 25.12 -5.90
CA ALA A 309 20.56 24.46 -4.97
C ALA A 309 19.18 24.34 -5.64
N PRO A 310 18.53 23.18 -5.54
CA PRO A 310 17.27 22.95 -6.25
C PRO A 310 16.26 24.03 -5.84
N ASP A 311 15.56 24.57 -6.82
CA ASP A 311 14.56 25.62 -6.61
C ASP A 311 13.48 25.10 -5.67
N GLU A 312 13.47 25.59 -4.43
CA GLU A 312 12.53 25.16 -3.39
C GLU A 312 11.07 25.31 -3.83
N THR A 313 10.78 26.30 -4.68
CA THR A 313 9.42 26.49 -5.22
C THR A 313 9.06 25.43 -6.25
N ALA A 314 10.00 25.04 -7.12
CA ALA A 314 9.82 23.95 -8.08
C ALA A 314 9.66 22.59 -7.37
N MET A 315 10.44 22.34 -6.32
CA MET A 315 10.31 21.12 -5.50
C MET A 315 8.96 21.06 -4.79
N ALA A 316 8.47 22.18 -4.25
CA ALA A 316 7.16 22.25 -3.61
C ALA A 316 6.01 22.02 -4.62
N GLU A 317 6.14 22.52 -5.85
CA GLU A 317 5.20 22.25 -6.94
C GLU A 317 5.24 20.76 -7.35
N ALA A 318 6.43 20.15 -7.44
CA ALA A 318 6.58 18.73 -7.72
C ALA A 318 5.89 17.86 -6.65
N ASP A 319 6.10 18.17 -5.37
CA ASP A 319 5.42 17.51 -4.24
C ASP A 319 3.90 17.70 -4.29
N TRP A 320 3.44 18.88 -4.70
CA TRP A 320 2.03 19.18 -4.85
C TRP A 320 1.39 18.34 -5.97
N LEU A 321 2.01 18.29 -7.15
CA LEU A 321 1.54 17.48 -8.29
C LEU A 321 1.51 15.99 -7.95
N PHE A 322 2.58 15.49 -7.34
CA PHE A 322 2.63 14.10 -6.89
C PHE A 322 1.50 13.80 -5.90
N SER A 323 1.24 14.70 -4.95
CA SER A 323 0.12 14.56 -4.02
C SER A 323 -1.25 14.61 -4.71
N CYS A 324 -1.41 15.44 -5.74
CA CYS A 324 -2.65 15.47 -6.55
C CYS A 324 -2.89 14.16 -7.29
N VAL A 325 -1.83 13.47 -7.73
CA VAL A 325 -1.93 12.14 -8.36
C VAL A 325 -2.37 11.10 -7.33
N LEU A 326 -1.78 11.11 -6.14
CA LEU A 326 -2.17 10.21 -5.04
C LEU A 326 -3.64 10.41 -4.63
N ASP A 327 -4.09 11.67 -4.53
CA ASP A 327 -5.48 12.00 -4.20
C ASP A 327 -6.44 11.75 -5.37
N GLY A 328 -5.98 11.96 -6.61
CA GLY A 328 -6.77 11.79 -7.83
C GLY A 328 -7.08 10.33 -8.17
N ALA A 329 -6.17 9.42 -7.84
CA ALA A 329 -6.45 7.98 -7.81
C ALA A 329 -7.67 7.66 -6.95
N SER A 330 -8.01 8.57 -6.02
CA SER A 330 -9.13 8.47 -5.12
C SER A 330 -10.46 9.04 -5.64
N THR A 331 -10.44 9.95 -6.60
CA THR A 331 -11.64 10.65 -7.07
C THR A 331 -12.00 10.31 -8.51
N GLY A 332 -11.40 9.25 -9.07
CA GLY A 332 -11.64 8.84 -10.47
C GLY A 332 -11.04 9.82 -11.48
N VAL A 333 -9.91 10.46 -11.15
CA VAL A 333 -9.18 11.31 -12.10
C VAL A 333 -8.73 10.44 -13.28
N PRO A 334 -8.96 10.88 -14.54
CA PRO A 334 -8.52 10.12 -15.72
C PRO A 334 -7.01 9.88 -15.73
N ASP A 335 -6.59 8.71 -16.22
CA ASP A 335 -5.20 8.29 -16.32
C ASP A 335 -4.34 9.31 -17.07
N GLU A 336 -4.87 9.94 -18.13
CA GLU A 336 -4.22 10.99 -18.92
C GLU A 336 -3.80 12.21 -18.07
N LYS A 337 -4.65 12.61 -17.12
CA LYS A 337 -4.34 13.71 -16.19
C LYS A 337 -3.26 13.27 -15.20
N SER A 338 -3.37 12.07 -14.65
CA SER A 338 -2.37 11.51 -13.75
C SER A 338 -1.00 11.40 -14.42
N GLU A 339 -0.94 10.96 -15.68
CA GLU A 339 0.30 10.87 -16.45
C GLU A 339 0.92 12.25 -16.64
N ARG A 340 0.13 13.24 -17.07
CA ARG A 340 0.60 14.62 -17.26
C ARG A 340 1.15 15.21 -15.96
N ASP A 341 0.43 15.05 -14.86
CA ASP A 341 0.82 15.59 -13.56
C ASP A 341 2.10 14.90 -13.04
N LEU A 342 2.26 13.58 -13.27
CA LEU A 342 3.50 12.84 -12.95
C LEU A 342 4.68 13.26 -13.82
N ARG A 343 4.49 13.47 -15.13
CA ARG A 343 5.55 13.96 -16.02
C ARG A 343 6.02 15.34 -15.60
N ARG A 344 5.09 16.26 -15.33
CA ARG A 344 5.41 17.60 -14.84
C ARG A 344 6.13 17.56 -13.49
N CYS A 345 5.72 16.66 -12.58
CA CYS A 345 6.44 16.42 -11.33
C CYS A 345 7.90 16.03 -11.59
N LEU A 346 8.16 15.14 -12.55
CA LEU A 346 9.51 14.68 -12.89
C LEU A 346 10.34 15.69 -13.69
N ASP A 347 9.71 16.64 -14.38
CA ASP A 347 10.39 17.77 -15.01
C ASP A 347 10.90 18.77 -13.95
N LEU A 348 10.13 18.94 -12.87
CA LEU A 348 10.47 19.82 -11.74
C LEU A 348 11.44 19.17 -10.76
N ASP A 349 11.25 17.88 -10.46
CA ASP A 349 12.12 17.08 -9.60
C ASP A 349 12.49 15.77 -10.31
N PRO A 350 13.56 15.77 -11.13
CA PRO A 350 14.04 14.57 -11.82
C PRO A 350 14.46 13.44 -10.89
N ASP A 351 14.73 13.69 -9.61
CA ASP A 351 15.11 12.66 -8.64
C ASP A 351 13.93 12.23 -7.75
N HIS A 352 12.70 12.63 -8.09
CA HIS A 352 11.46 12.19 -7.45
C HIS A 352 11.12 10.75 -7.81
N VAL A 353 11.82 9.79 -7.19
CA VAL A 353 11.72 8.37 -7.53
C VAL A 353 10.30 7.81 -7.38
N ALA A 354 9.54 8.26 -6.38
CA ALA A 354 8.17 7.79 -6.16
C ALA A 354 7.23 8.13 -7.33
N ALA A 355 7.30 9.35 -7.85
CA ALA A 355 6.58 9.80 -9.04
C ALA A 355 7.00 8.98 -10.26
N ARG A 356 8.30 8.68 -10.38
CA ARG A 356 8.80 7.87 -11.48
C ARG A 356 8.32 6.43 -11.44
N TYR A 357 8.25 5.84 -10.25
CA TYR A 357 7.66 4.51 -10.07
C TYR A 357 6.17 4.49 -10.39
N LEU A 358 5.39 5.48 -9.90
CA LEU A 358 3.96 5.58 -10.24
C LEU A 358 3.74 5.78 -11.74
N LEU A 359 4.59 6.57 -12.40
CA LEU A 359 4.55 6.72 -13.85
C LEU A 359 4.80 5.39 -14.55
N GLY A 360 5.76 4.59 -14.07
CA GLY A 360 5.99 3.23 -14.56
C GLY A 360 4.72 2.37 -14.47
N LEU A 361 4.05 2.35 -13.30
CA LEU A 361 2.82 1.57 -13.10
C LEU A 361 1.70 2.00 -14.05
N LEU A 362 1.52 3.30 -14.22
CA LEU A 362 0.50 3.86 -15.11
C LEU A 362 0.78 3.50 -16.58
N LEU A 363 2.03 3.60 -17.02
CA LEU A 363 2.43 3.24 -18.39
C LEU A 363 2.22 1.76 -18.68
N GLU A 364 2.42 0.86 -17.71
CA GLU A 364 2.07 -0.56 -17.87
C GLU A 364 0.57 -0.75 -18.07
N GLN A 365 -0.26 -0.05 -17.28
CA GLN A 365 -1.72 -0.11 -17.42
C GLN A 365 -2.20 0.40 -18.77
N CYS A 366 -1.53 1.42 -19.32
CA CYS A 366 -1.79 1.94 -20.66
C CYS A 366 -1.19 1.09 -21.80
N GLY A 367 -0.60 -0.07 -21.52
CA GLY A 367 -0.04 -0.96 -22.54
C GLY A 367 1.28 -0.48 -23.15
N GLN A 368 2.07 0.30 -22.40
CA GLN A 368 3.37 0.84 -22.84
C GLN A 368 4.56 0.25 -22.04
N PRO A 369 4.84 -1.06 -22.15
CA PRO A 369 5.81 -1.75 -21.30
C PRO A 369 7.25 -1.24 -21.45
N GLY A 370 7.65 -0.82 -22.66
CA GLY A 370 8.99 -0.26 -22.89
C GLY A 370 9.24 1.07 -22.17
N ALA A 371 8.21 1.94 -22.15
CA ALA A 371 8.28 3.21 -21.44
C ALA A 371 8.26 3.00 -19.92
N ALA A 372 7.46 2.04 -19.45
CA ALA A 372 7.43 1.64 -18.04
C ALA A 372 8.79 1.08 -17.57
N LEU A 373 9.41 0.19 -18.35
CA LEU A 373 10.72 -0.39 -18.04
C LEU A 373 11.79 0.71 -17.86
N GLU A 374 11.83 1.69 -18.77
CA GLU A 374 12.78 2.81 -18.64
C GLU A 374 12.50 3.68 -17.41
N ALA A 375 11.23 3.89 -17.06
CA ALA A 375 10.86 4.59 -15.83
C ALA A 375 11.38 3.85 -14.59
N TYR A 376 11.17 2.52 -14.50
CA TYR A 376 11.67 1.72 -13.37
C TYR A 376 13.19 1.67 -13.28
N ARG A 377 13.90 1.52 -14.40
CA ARG A 377 15.37 1.55 -14.42
C ARG A 377 15.92 2.90 -13.95
N ARG A 378 15.33 4.01 -14.39
CA ARG A 378 15.72 5.35 -13.94
C ARG A 378 15.44 5.54 -12.45
N ALA A 379 14.30 5.06 -11.97
CA ALA A 379 13.97 5.08 -10.56
C ALA A 379 15.00 4.28 -9.75
N LEU A 380 15.34 3.07 -10.20
CA LEU A 380 16.34 2.21 -9.55
C LEU A 380 17.71 2.88 -9.48
N ARG A 381 18.20 3.42 -10.60
CA ARG A 381 19.48 4.17 -10.67
C ARG A 381 19.50 5.37 -9.73
N ALA A 382 18.40 6.10 -9.61
CA ALA A 382 18.32 7.25 -8.70
C ALA A 382 18.41 6.82 -7.23
N VAL A 383 17.80 5.69 -6.86
CA VAL A 383 17.92 5.12 -5.51
C VAL A 383 19.34 4.62 -5.23
N GLU A 384 19.94 3.88 -6.16
CA GLU A 384 21.28 3.31 -6.00
C GLU A 384 22.39 4.38 -5.97
N SER A 385 22.23 5.46 -6.73
CA SER A 385 23.15 6.61 -6.71
C SER A 385 22.99 7.52 -5.49
N GLY A 386 22.03 7.24 -4.60
CA GLY A 386 21.76 8.06 -3.42
C GLY A 386 21.16 9.45 -3.72
N ARG A 387 20.82 9.72 -4.99
CA ARG A 387 20.18 10.98 -5.42
C ARG A 387 18.69 11.01 -5.10
N ALA A 388 18.10 9.85 -4.83
CA ALA A 388 16.69 9.73 -4.55
C ALA A 388 16.25 10.58 -3.34
N ARG A 389 15.31 11.49 -3.57
CA ARG A 389 14.68 12.22 -2.48
C ARG A 389 13.67 11.32 -1.76
N PRO A 390 13.77 11.15 -0.42
CA PRO A 390 12.75 10.42 0.32
C PRO A 390 11.44 11.18 0.24
N VAL A 391 10.40 10.48 -0.21
CA VAL A 391 9.04 11.02 -0.19
C VAL A 391 8.40 10.54 1.10
N PRO A 392 8.00 11.43 2.01
CA PRO A 392 7.62 11.00 3.35
C PRO A 392 6.33 10.16 3.39
N PHE A 393 5.58 10.09 2.30
CA PHE A 393 4.17 9.69 2.23
C PHE A 393 3.87 8.63 1.16
N PHE A 394 4.93 8.06 0.60
CA PHE A 394 4.88 7.00 -0.40
C PHE A 394 5.95 5.97 -0.06
N LEU A 395 5.97 4.83 -0.75
CA LEU A 395 6.98 3.78 -0.60
C LEU A 395 8.35 4.34 -0.20
N ASN A 396 8.82 3.97 0.99
CA ASN A 396 10.14 4.39 1.43
C ASN A 396 11.22 3.93 0.44
N LEU A 397 12.36 4.63 0.39
CA LEU A 397 13.39 4.39 -0.64
C LEU A 397 13.82 2.92 -0.76
N PRO A 398 14.01 2.16 0.34
CA PRO A 398 14.33 0.76 0.20
C PRO A 398 13.20 -0.06 -0.45
N ARG A 399 11.91 0.24 -0.17
CA ARG A 399 10.78 -0.51 -0.76
C ARG A 399 10.64 -0.19 -2.23
N LEU A 400 10.83 1.08 -2.56
CA LEU A 400 10.83 1.57 -3.92
C LEU A 400 11.93 0.89 -4.74
N ARG A 401 13.12 0.71 -4.16
CA ARG A 401 14.22 -0.06 -4.77
C ARG A 401 13.78 -1.48 -5.14
N VAL A 402 13.20 -2.20 -4.18
CA VAL A 402 12.75 -3.59 -4.38
C VAL A 402 11.64 -3.67 -5.42
N ALA A 403 10.65 -2.77 -5.34
CA ALA A 403 9.54 -2.72 -6.28
C ALA A 403 10.03 -2.42 -7.72
N CYS A 404 10.93 -1.44 -7.88
CA CYS A 404 11.52 -1.12 -9.18
C CYS A 404 12.34 -2.30 -9.73
N ALA A 405 13.18 -2.94 -8.89
CA ALA A 405 14.01 -4.07 -9.32
C ALA A 405 13.16 -5.24 -9.85
N ARG A 406 12.10 -5.62 -9.12
CA ARG A 406 11.19 -6.68 -9.56
C ARG A 406 10.40 -6.32 -10.82
N ALA A 407 9.97 -5.07 -10.95
CA ALA A 407 9.26 -4.63 -12.15
C ALA A 407 10.18 -4.66 -13.39
N VAL A 408 11.46 -4.32 -13.22
CA VAL A 408 12.48 -4.45 -14.26
C VAL A 408 12.67 -5.92 -14.64
N GLU A 409 12.93 -6.80 -13.66
CA GLU A 409 13.12 -8.24 -13.90
C GLU A 409 11.94 -8.86 -14.65
N ARG A 410 10.70 -8.51 -14.25
CA ARG A 410 9.47 -9.00 -14.90
C ARG A 410 9.39 -8.55 -16.37
N LEU A 411 9.49 -7.25 -16.63
CA LEU A 411 9.34 -6.71 -17.98
C LEU A 411 10.45 -7.16 -18.93
N GLU A 412 11.67 -7.39 -18.42
CA GLU A 412 12.76 -7.97 -19.19
C GLU A 412 12.49 -9.43 -19.55
N ALA A 413 11.94 -10.22 -18.62
CA ALA A 413 11.57 -11.61 -18.87
C ALA A 413 10.41 -11.75 -19.87
N GLU A 414 9.47 -10.81 -19.87
CA GLU A 414 8.34 -10.76 -20.81
C GLU A 414 8.77 -10.32 -22.22
N GLY A 415 9.69 -9.35 -22.34
CA GLY A 415 10.21 -8.89 -23.62
C GLY A 415 11.22 -9.82 -24.30
N ALA A 416 11.71 -10.84 -23.59
CA ALA A 416 12.60 -11.88 -24.11
C ALA A 416 11.87 -13.11 -24.66
N ARG A 417 10.54 -13.19 -24.51
CA ARG A 417 9.64 -14.19 -25.10
C ARG A 417 9.01 -13.64 -26.38
#